data_AF-A0AAD4MXS0-F1
#
_entry.id   AF-A0AAD4MXS0-F1
#
_cell.length_a   1.000
_cell.length_b   1.000
_cell.length_c   1.000
_cell.angle_alpha   90.00
_cell.angle_beta   90.00
_cell.angle_gamma   90.00
#
_symmetry.space_group_name_H-M   'P 1'
#
loop_
_entity.id
_entity.type
_entity.pdbx_description
1 polymer ?
#
loop_
_entity_poly.entity_id
_entity_poly.type
_entity_poly.pdbx_seq_one_letter_code
_entity_poly.pdbx_strand_id
1 'polypeptide(L)'
;MSQIFRQLRRIYKKLRLKRLRYALPFGVLAVYTILGAYIFRHFELKPDEQRRAVYRQSTEYAFNQVLNRMMEVRCEDKLLMEDQNLQARHTKDALFWLIDYLNLTQVIEERCDSSPWTWIGAMYYAGQLYTTIGYGLPAAQTSGGRVATILYIMVGIPIFLMILRNIGLSMTRALNKLNSRIRNARKRLPEDVARRMSEPVKVGIFITAR
;
A
#
# COMPACT_ATOMS: atom_id res chain seq x y z
N MET A 1 23.68 31.25 39.33
CA MET A 1 22.55 30.74 38.50
C MET A 1 22.66 30.97 36.98
N SER A 2 23.57 31.78 36.44
CA SER A 2 23.61 32.15 35.00
C SER A 2 24.40 31.19 34.06
N GLN A 3 25.22 30.30 34.61
CA GLN A 3 26.07 29.35 33.85
C GLN A 3 25.25 28.12 33.39
N ILE A 4 24.46 27.54 34.28
CA ILE A 4 23.61 26.36 34.02
C ILE A 4 22.53 26.67 32.98
N PHE A 5 21.89 27.84 33.07
CA PHE A 5 20.84 28.24 32.13
C PHE A 5 21.38 28.44 30.70
N ARG A 6 22.62 28.96 30.55
CA ARG A 6 23.30 29.07 29.24
C ARG A 6 23.69 27.71 28.67
N GLN A 7 24.15 26.78 29.51
CA GLN A 7 24.44 25.39 29.12
C GLN A 7 23.17 24.67 28.64
N LEU A 8 22.06 24.78 29.38
CA LEU A 8 20.76 24.22 28.98
C LEU A 8 20.26 24.81 27.66
N ARG A 9 20.34 26.12 27.46
CA ARG A 9 19.91 26.76 26.19
C ARG A 9 20.76 26.32 25.00
N ARG A 10 22.07 26.09 25.20
CA ARG A 10 22.98 25.53 24.17
C ARG A 10 22.66 24.08 23.86
N ILE A 11 22.42 23.25 24.88
CA ILE A 11 22.04 21.84 24.74
C ILE A 11 20.69 21.72 24.05
N TYR A 12 19.70 22.54 24.43
CA TYR A 12 18.39 22.60 23.80
C TYR A 12 18.48 23.07 22.34
N LYS A 13 19.28 24.11 22.02
CA LYS A 13 19.56 24.51 20.62
C LYS A 13 20.30 23.43 19.83
N LYS A 14 21.27 22.72 20.42
CA LYS A 14 22.02 21.62 19.77
C LYS A 14 21.14 20.39 19.52
N LEU A 15 20.34 19.98 20.49
CA LEU A 15 19.39 18.86 20.36
C LEU A 15 18.26 19.21 19.40
N ARG A 16 17.72 20.43 19.46
CA ARG A 16 16.72 20.94 18.53
C ARG A 16 17.28 21.07 17.12
N LEU A 17 18.48 21.61 16.90
CA LEU A 17 19.09 21.68 15.56
C LEU A 17 19.46 20.30 14.99
N LYS A 18 20.01 19.39 15.80
CA LYS A 18 20.35 18.04 15.32
C LYS A 18 19.07 17.26 14.96
N ARG A 19 18.07 17.24 15.84
CA ARG A 19 16.76 16.60 15.57
C ARG A 19 16.05 17.27 14.40
N LEU A 20 16.08 18.60 14.30
CA LEU A 20 15.51 19.35 13.19
C LEU A 20 16.24 19.06 11.87
N ARG A 21 17.57 18.94 11.85
CA ARG A 21 18.32 18.59 10.63
C ARG A 21 17.97 17.20 10.11
N TYR A 22 17.67 16.26 10.99
CA TYR A 22 17.20 14.92 10.59
C TYR A 22 15.71 14.90 10.24
N ALA A 23 14.87 15.73 10.87
CA ALA A 23 13.42 15.76 10.65
C ALA A 23 12.99 16.66 9.46
N LEU A 24 13.75 17.69 9.14
CA LEU A 24 13.48 18.63 8.05
C LEU A 24 13.26 17.96 6.69
N PRO A 25 14.12 17.02 6.23
CA PRO A 25 13.90 16.40 4.93
C PRO A 25 12.67 15.48 4.91
N PHE A 26 12.27 14.89 6.05
CA PHE A 26 10.98 14.17 6.14
C PHE A 26 9.79 15.12 6.06
N GLY A 27 9.88 16.30 6.69
CA GLY A 27 8.85 17.33 6.58
C GLY A 27 8.69 17.82 5.13
N VAL A 28 9.81 18.08 4.45
CA VAL A 28 9.82 18.46 3.02
C VAL A 28 9.18 17.36 2.17
N LEU A 29 9.53 16.10 2.40
CA LEU A 29 8.94 14.97 1.69
C LEU A 29 7.43 14.86 1.96
N ALA A 30 6.99 15.03 3.21
CA ALA A 30 5.56 14.98 3.55
C ALA A 30 4.77 16.07 2.83
N VAL A 31 5.28 17.31 2.79
CA VAL A 31 4.67 18.41 2.03
C VAL A 31 4.67 18.10 0.54
N TYR A 32 5.76 17.55 0.01
CA TYR A 32 5.88 17.13 -1.39
C TYR A 32 4.84 16.06 -1.76
N THR A 33 4.61 15.06 -0.89
CA THR A 33 3.59 14.03 -1.09
C THR A 33 2.18 14.62 -1.07
N ILE A 34 1.89 15.59 -0.20
CA ILE A 34 0.58 16.27 -0.16
C ILE A 34 0.36 17.08 -1.44
N LEU A 35 1.38 17.79 -1.92
CA LEU A 35 1.32 18.53 -3.20
C LEU A 35 1.10 17.58 -4.38
N GLY A 36 1.84 16.47 -4.44
CA GLY A 36 1.64 15.43 -5.45
C GLY A 36 0.22 14.86 -5.40
N ALA A 37 -0.28 14.53 -4.21
CA ALA A 37 -1.63 14.01 -4.02
C ALA A 37 -2.71 14.99 -4.53
N TYR A 38 -2.54 16.30 -4.27
CA TYR A 38 -3.44 17.32 -4.79
C TYR A 38 -3.45 17.35 -6.32
N ILE A 39 -2.27 17.32 -6.95
CA ILE A 39 -2.13 17.32 -8.42
C ILE A 39 -2.78 16.08 -9.04
N PHE A 40 -2.42 14.88 -8.57
CA PHE A 40 -2.94 13.64 -9.14
C PHE A 40 -4.44 13.48 -8.94
N ARG A 41 -4.93 13.83 -7.75
CA ARG A 41 -6.37 13.84 -7.49
C ARG A 41 -7.10 14.80 -8.42
N HIS A 42 -6.54 15.98 -8.70
CA HIS A 42 -7.15 16.94 -9.60
C HIS A 42 -7.31 16.39 -11.03
N PHE A 43 -6.27 15.71 -11.54
CA PHE A 43 -6.29 15.15 -12.90
C PHE A 43 -7.10 13.85 -13.02
N GLU A 44 -7.08 12.98 -12.00
CA GLU A 44 -7.58 11.60 -12.16
C GLU A 44 -8.95 11.36 -11.51
N LEU A 45 -9.36 12.13 -10.48
CA LEU A 45 -10.58 11.83 -9.73
C LEU A 45 -11.84 11.84 -10.60
N LYS A 46 -12.13 12.95 -11.29
CA LYS A 46 -13.35 13.06 -12.10
C LYS A 46 -13.37 12.07 -13.27
N PRO A 47 -12.28 11.92 -14.07
CA PRO A 47 -12.27 10.94 -15.15
C PRO A 47 -12.37 9.48 -14.65
N ASP A 48 -11.82 9.16 -13.49
CA ASP A 48 -11.95 7.84 -12.89
C ASP A 48 -13.39 7.55 -12.40
N GLU A 49 -14.03 8.50 -11.70
CA GLU A 49 -15.43 8.39 -11.29
C GLU A 49 -16.37 8.19 -12.49
N GLN A 50 -16.16 8.94 -13.57
CA GLN A 50 -16.95 8.78 -14.80
C GLN A 50 -16.76 7.39 -15.44
N ARG A 51 -15.52 6.92 -15.55
CA ARG A 51 -15.25 5.57 -16.07
C ARG A 51 -15.93 4.50 -15.23
N ARG A 52 -15.82 4.57 -13.90
CA ARG A 52 -16.46 3.64 -12.97
C ARG A 52 -17.98 3.69 -13.05
N ALA A 53 -18.57 4.88 -13.15
CA ALA A 53 -20.02 5.04 -13.33
C ALA A 53 -20.52 4.36 -14.62
N VAL A 54 -19.80 4.56 -15.74
CA VAL A 54 -20.12 3.89 -17.02
C VAL A 54 -19.95 2.37 -16.92
N TYR A 55 -18.89 1.89 -16.26
CA TYR A 55 -18.69 0.46 -16.04
C TYR A 55 -19.81 -0.15 -15.19
N ARG A 56 -20.21 0.52 -14.11
CA ARG A 56 -21.32 0.10 -13.24
C ARG A 56 -22.62 -0.02 -14.02
N GLN A 57 -22.97 1.02 -14.79
CA GLN A 57 -24.17 1.01 -15.62
C GLN A 57 -24.12 -0.08 -16.71
N SER A 58 -22.98 -0.25 -17.37
CA SER A 58 -22.79 -1.28 -18.41
C SER A 58 -22.90 -2.68 -17.84
N THR A 59 -22.39 -2.90 -16.63
CA THR A 59 -22.43 -4.20 -15.94
C THR A 59 -23.85 -4.56 -15.52
N GLU A 60 -24.57 -3.62 -14.91
CA GLU A 60 -25.99 -3.80 -14.54
C GLU A 60 -26.85 -4.05 -15.79
N TYR A 61 -26.62 -3.30 -16.87
CA TYR A 61 -27.32 -3.50 -18.14
C TYR A 61 -27.06 -4.89 -18.74
N ALA A 62 -25.78 -5.30 -18.80
CA ALA A 62 -25.41 -6.61 -19.34
C ALA A 62 -26.02 -7.75 -18.52
N PHE A 63 -25.98 -7.65 -17.18
CA PHE A 63 -26.56 -8.65 -16.28
C PHE A 63 -28.08 -8.78 -16.49
N ASN A 64 -28.79 -7.65 -16.56
CA ASN A 64 -30.24 -7.64 -16.81
C ASN A 64 -30.60 -8.18 -18.21
N GLN A 65 -29.81 -7.87 -19.23
CA GLN A 65 -30.01 -8.41 -20.59
C GLN A 65 -29.82 -9.92 -20.65
N VAL A 66 -28.78 -10.46 -20.01
CA VAL A 66 -28.55 -11.90 -19.94
C VAL A 66 -29.70 -12.59 -19.22
N LEU A 67 -30.15 -12.03 -18.09
CA LEU A 67 -31.28 -12.55 -17.34
C LEU A 67 -32.56 -12.59 -18.18
N ASN A 68 -32.91 -11.49 -18.85
CA ASN A 68 -34.12 -11.41 -19.67
C ASN A 68 -34.08 -12.43 -20.83
N ARG A 69 -32.93 -12.57 -21.50
CA ARG A 69 -32.78 -13.54 -22.60
C ARG A 69 -32.84 -14.99 -22.12
N MET A 70 -32.25 -15.30 -20.97
CA MET A 70 -32.34 -16.65 -20.39
C MET A 70 -33.78 -17.01 -20.00
N MET A 71 -34.54 -16.04 -19.50
CA MET A 71 -35.96 -16.21 -19.19
C MET A 71 -36.81 -16.39 -20.45
N GLU A 72 -36.42 -15.79 -21.59
CA GLU A 72 -37.14 -15.86 -22.87
C GLU A 72 -36.92 -17.18 -23.64
N VAL A 73 -35.75 -17.83 -23.49
CA VAL A 73 -35.43 -19.12 -24.16
C VAL A 73 -36.30 -20.30 -23.67
N ARG A 74 -37.12 -20.12 -22.63
CA ARG A 74 -37.98 -21.17 -22.07
C ARG A 74 -39.38 -21.14 -22.70
N CYS A 75 -39.62 -21.99 -23.70
CA CYS A 75 -40.91 -22.12 -24.40
C CYS A 75 -42.08 -22.55 -23.49
N GLU A 76 -43.18 -21.81 -23.61
CA GLU A 76 -44.58 -22.25 -23.83
C GLU A 76 -45.26 -23.30 -22.93
N ASP A 77 -44.71 -23.73 -21.80
CA ASP A 77 -45.46 -24.53 -20.82
C ASP A 77 -46.24 -23.63 -19.85
N LYS A 78 -47.52 -23.40 -20.18
CA LYS A 78 -48.50 -22.62 -19.37
C LYS A 78 -48.72 -23.15 -17.94
N LEU A 79 -48.16 -24.31 -17.59
CA LEU A 79 -48.26 -24.97 -16.27
C LEU A 79 -47.21 -24.49 -15.24
N LEU A 80 -46.19 -23.72 -15.65
CA LEU A 80 -45.12 -23.22 -14.76
C LEU A 80 -45.03 -21.69 -14.72
N MET A 81 -46.10 -20.99 -15.11
CA MET A 81 -46.21 -19.52 -15.04
C MET A 81 -46.34 -18.98 -13.61
N GLU A 82 -46.41 -19.86 -12.60
CA GLU A 82 -46.78 -19.45 -11.24
C GLU A 82 -45.66 -18.75 -10.46
N ASP A 83 -44.40 -18.79 -10.90
CA ASP A 83 -43.40 -17.98 -10.20
C ASP A 83 -42.23 -17.50 -11.05
N GLN A 84 -42.52 -16.55 -11.96
CA GLN A 84 -41.50 -15.78 -12.70
C GLN A 84 -40.44 -15.18 -11.77
N ASN A 85 -40.83 -14.81 -10.56
CA ASN A 85 -39.91 -14.25 -9.56
C ASN A 85 -38.97 -15.32 -9.00
N LEU A 86 -39.47 -16.53 -8.73
CA LEU A 86 -38.64 -17.66 -8.29
C LEU A 86 -37.66 -18.09 -9.38
N GLN A 87 -38.11 -18.16 -10.62
CA GLN A 87 -37.27 -18.49 -11.76
C GLN A 87 -36.18 -17.43 -11.99
N ALA A 88 -36.55 -16.14 -11.93
CA ALA A 88 -35.60 -15.05 -12.02
C ALA A 88 -34.55 -15.13 -10.90
N ARG A 89 -34.92 -15.54 -9.68
CA ARG A 89 -33.96 -15.77 -8.58
C ARG A 89 -32.98 -16.90 -8.93
N HIS A 90 -33.47 -18.06 -9.37
CA HIS A 90 -32.60 -19.17 -9.75
C HIS A 90 -31.64 -18.82 -10.89
N THR A 91 -32.11 -18.07 -11.89
CA THR A 91 -31.26 -17.58 -12.98
C THR A 91 -30.21 -16.58 -12.50
N LYS A 92 -30.56 -15.68 -11.57
CA LYS A 92 -29.58 -14.78 -10.93
C LYS A 92 -28.54 -15.55 -10.15
N ASP A 93 -28.96 -16.53 -9.36
CA ASP A 93 -28.06 -17.35 -8.54
C ASP A 93 -27.07 -18.12 -9.41
N ALA A 94 -27.54 -18.69 -10.53
CA ALA A 94 -26.67 -19.36 -11.50
C ALA A 94 -25.66 -18.41 -12.16
N LEU A 95 -26.08 -17.16 -12.45
CA LEU A 95 -25.20 -16.14 -13.02
C LEU A 95 -24.14 -15.66 -12.02
N PHE A 96 -24.51 -15.48 -10.75
CA PHE A 96 -23.56 -15.17 -9.69
C PHE A 96 -22.57 -16.32 -9.45
N TRP A 97 -23.06 -17.57 -9.44
CA TRP A 97 -22.19 -18.75 -9.36
C TRP A 97 -21.18 -18.79 -10.53
N LEU A 98 -21.61 -18.47 -11.75
CA LEU A 98 -20.71 -18.42 -12.91
C LEU A 98 -19.64 -17.33 -12.77
N ILE A 99 -20.03 -16.12 -12.34
CA ILE A 99 -19.11 -15.00 -12.12
C ILE A 99 -18.05 -15.37 -11.07
N ASP A 100 -18.49 -16.02 -10.00
CA ASP A 100 -17.61 -16.47 -8.92
C ASP A 100 -16.68 -17.61 -9.36
N TYR A 101 -17.21 -18.59 -10.09
CA TYR A 101 -16.42 -19.69 -10.65
C TYR A 101 -15.34 -19.21 -11.62
N LEU A 102 -15.62 -18.14 -12.38
CA LEU A 102 -14.65 -17.49 -13.27
C LEU A 102 -13.71 -16.52 -12.53
N ASN A 103 -13.85 -16.39 -11.22
CA ASN A 103 -13.09 -15.47 -10.36
C ASN A 103 -13.18 -13.99 -10.83
N LEU A 104 -14.34 -13.61 -11.38
CA LEU A 104 -14.60 -12.26 -11.89
C LEU A 104 -15.21 -11.34 -10.83
N THR A 105 -15.68 -11.90 -9.71
CA THR A 105 -16.32 -11.14 -8.61
C THR A 105 -15.45 -9.96 -8.16
N GLN A 106 -14.16 -10.20 -7.90
CA GLN A 106 -13.23 -9.16 -7.44
C GLN A 106 -13.01 -8.05 -8.48
N VAL A 107 -12.96 -8.39 -9.76
CA VAL A 107 -12.75 -7.42 -10.84
C VAL A 107 -13.96 -6.52 -11.02
N ILE A 108 -15.16 -7.11 -10.92
CA ILE A 108 -16.42 -6.36 -11.02
C ILE A 108 -16.56 -5.44 -9.81
N GLU A 109 -16.32 -5.95 -8.60
CA GLU A 109 -16.39 -5.16 -7.38
C GLU A 109 -15.39 -4.01 -7.41
N GLU A 110 -14.11 -4.27 -7.73
CA GLU A 110 -13.07 -3.24 -7.79
C GLU A 110 -13.41 -2.14 -8.80
N ARG A 111 -14.06 -2.45 -9.94
CA ARG A 111 -14.41 -1.46 -10.97
C ARG A 111 -15.73 -0.73 -10.72
N CYS A 112 -16.64 -1.34 -9.96
CA CYS A 112 -17.93 -0.76 -9.60
C CYS A 112 -17.89 0.00 -8.27
N ASP A 113 -16.89 -0.26 -7.43
CA ASP A 113 -16.70 0.42 -6.15
C ASP A 113 -16.16 1.86 -6.33
N SER A 114 -16.16 2.60 -5.22
CA SER A 114 -15.70 3.98 -5.09
C SER A 114 -14.31 4.21 -5.68
N SER A 115 -14.07 5.45 -6.14
CA SER A 115 -12.79 5.80 -6.75
C SER A 115 -11.64 5.68 -5.75
N PRO A 116 -10.52 5.01 -6.09
CA PRO A 116 -9.34 4.94 -5.25
C PRO A 116 -8.62 6.29 -5.13
N TRP A 117 -9.00 7.30 -5.92
CA TRP A 117 -8.43 8.66 -5.88
C TRP A 117 -8.94 9.51 -4.71
N THR A 118 -9.07 8.89 -3.53
CA THR A 118 -9.24 9.60 -2.26
C THR A 118 -7.96 10.39 -1.90
N TRP A 119 -8.03 11.27 -0.90
CA TRP A 119 -6.81 11.97 -0.43
C TRP A 119 -5.69 11.00 -0.05
N ILE A 120 -6.03 9.94 0.69
CA ILE A 120 -5.06 8.93 1.13
C ILE A 120 -4.58 8.11 -0.08
N GLY A 121 -5.47 7.70 -0.98
CA GLY A 121 -5.09 6.96 -2.18
C GLY A 121 -4.19 7.76 -3.13
N ALA A 122 -4.42 9.06 -3.28
CA ALA A 122 -3.56 9.95 -4.05
C ALA A 122 -2.19 10.18 -3.36
N MET A 123 -2.14 10.25 -2.02
CA MET A 123 -0.89 10.28 -1.27
C MET A 123 -0.11 8.97 -1.41
N TYR A 124 -0.81 7.84 -1.39
CA TYR A 124 -0.22 6.53 -1.62
C TYR A 124 0.38 6.45 -3.03
N TYR A 125 -0.35 6.90 -4.05
CA TYR A 125 0.15 7.01 -5.43
C TYR A 125 1.42 7.89 -5.50
N ALA A 126 1.35 9.10 -4.95
CA ALA A 126 2.49 10.02 -4.91
C ALA A 126 3.70 9.42 -4.16
N GLY A 127 3.44 8.63 -3.10
CA GLY A 127 4.45 7.92 -2.34
C GLY A 127 5.18 6.86 -3.16
N GLN A 128 4.43 5.92 -3.76
CA GLN A 128 5.01 4.80 -4.50
C GLN A 128 5.84 5.23 -5.73
N LEU A 129 5.59 6.43 -6.25
CA LEU A 129 6.30 7.00 -7.39
C LEU A 129 7.76 7.34 -7.09
N TYR A 130 8.02 8.12 -6.02
CA TYR A 130 9.39 8.47 -5.66
C TYR A 130 10.12 7.36 -4.90
N THR A 131 9.39 6.44 -4.27
CA THR A 131 9.98 5.23 -3.67
C THR A 131 10.28 4.14 -4.70
N THR A 132 9.87 4.36 -5.96
CA THR A 132 10.02 3.42 -7.08
C THR A 132 9.48 2.02 -6.76
N ILE A 133 8.44 1.93 -5.91
CA ILE A 133 7.77 0.66 -5.61
C ILE A 133 6.85 0.29 -6.77
N GLY A 134 6.00 1.23 -7.18
CA GLY A 134 5.20 1.12 -8.40
C GLY A 134 4.26 -0.10 -8.48
N TYR A 135 3.40 -0.34 -7.48
CA TYR A 135 2.44 -1.45 -7.51
C TYR A 135 1.43 -1.40 -8.66
N GLY A 136 1.24 -0.22 -9.27
CA GLY A 136 0.33 -0.02 -10.40
C GLY A 136 -1.12 0.26 -10.01
N LEU A 137 -1.44 0.33 -8.70
CA LEU A 137 -2.79 0.60 -8.20
C LEU A 137 -2.76 1.61 -7.04
N PRO A 138 -3.53 2.73 -7.10
CA PRO A 138 -4.08 3.33 -8.32
C PRO A 138 -2.95 3.79 -9.26
N ALA A 139 -3.23 3.96 -10.55
CA ALA A 139 -2.28 4.48 -11.53
C ALA A 139 -2.90 5.57 -12.40
N ALA A 140 -2.13 6.63 -12.69
CA ALA A 140 -2.58 7.72 -13.54
C ALA A 140 -2.86 7.22 -14.96
N GLN A 141 -4.11 7.33 -15.39
CA GLN A 141 -4.54 6.87 -16.71
C GLN A 141 -4.74 8.04 -17.69
N THR A 142 -4.96 9.25 -17.19
CA THR A 142 -5.13 10.45 -18.04
C THR A 142 -3.79 10.90 -18.62
N SER A 143 -3.83 11.51 -19.79
CA SER A 143 -2.62 12.09 -20.40
C SER A 143 -1.97 13.14 -19.50
N GLY A 144 -2.78 13.99 -18.85
CA GLY A 144 -2.30 15.00 -17.90
C GLY A 144 -1.65 14.38 -16.66
N GLY A 145 -2.30 13.37 -16.06
CA GLY A 145 -1.76 12.63 -14.91
C GLY A 145 -0.43 11.94 -15.22
N ARG A 146 -0.30 11.33 -16.41
CA ARG A 146 0.96 10.69 -16.85
C ARG A 146 2.11 11.68 -16.99
N VAL A 147 1.87 12.84 -17.60
CA VAL A 147 2.89 13.90 -17.72
C VAL A 147 3.27 14.43 -16.34
N ALA A 148 2.30 14.69 -15.47
CA ALA A 148 2.54 15.10 -14.09
C ALA A 148 3.38 14.07 -13.32
N THR A 149 3.13 12.77 -13.52
CA THR A 149 3.91 11.69 -12.92
C THR A 149 5.38 11.75 -13.33
N ILE A 150 5.68 11.94 -14.62
CA ILE A 150 7.06 12.05 -15.11
C ILE A 150 7.78 13.24 -14.47
N LEU A 151 7.14 14.41 -14.46
CA LEU A 151 7.70 15.61 -13.82
C LEU A 151 7.93 15.41 -12.31
N TYR A 152 6.99 14.75 -11.65
CA TYR A 152 7.03 14.50 -10.21
C TYR A 152 8.14 13.51 -9.81
N ILE A 153 8.39 12.44 -10.58
CA ILE A 153 9.44 11.48 -10.25
C ILE A 153 10.86 12.02 -10.46
N MET A 154 11.06 12.91 -11.45
CA MET A 154 12.36 13.52 -11.72
C MET A 154 12.92 14.28 -10.50
N VAL A 155 12.05 14.95 -9.75
CA VAL A 155 12.42 15.67 -8.53
C VAL A 155 12.28 14.78 -7.29
N GLY A 156 11.27 13.91 -7.25
CA GLY A 156 10.98 13.07 -6.10
C GLY A 156 12.05 12.02 -5.80
N ILE A 157 12.57 11.33 -6.82
CA ILE A 157 13.56 10.25 -6.64
C ILE A 157 14.86 10.77 -6.00
N PRO A 158 15.50 11.85 -6.48
CA PRO A 158 16.71 12.39 -5.84
C PRO A 158 16.48 12.77 -4.37
N ILE A 159 15.36 13.42 -4.06
CA ILE A 159 15.02 13.81 -2.68
C ILE A 159 14.86 12.57 -1.80
N PHE A 160 14.14 11.56 -2.30
CA PHE A 160 13.93 10.31 -1.58
C PHE A 160 15.25 9.56 -1.33
N LEU A 161 16.14 9.48 -2.32
CA LEU A 161 17.47 8.85 -2.17
C LEU A 161 18.34 9.57 -1.14
N MET A 162 18.30 10.91 -1.07
CA MET A 162 19.00 11.66 -0.02
C MET A 162 18.47 11.30 1.38
N ILE A 163 17.16 11.12 1.53
CA ILE A 163 16.54 10.71 2.79
C ILE A 163 16.92 9.27 3.13
N LEU A 164 16.86 8.36 2.16
CA LEU A 164 17.19 6.96 2.32
C LEU A 164 18.64 6.78 2.80
N ARG A 165 19.58 7.56 2.24
CA ARG A 165 20.98 7.59 2.71
C ARG A 165 21.07 7.98 4.19
N ASN A 166 20.35 9.01 4.61
CA ASN A 166 20.36 9.46 6.01
C ASN A 166 19.77 8.40 6.96
N ILE A 167 18.69 7.74 6.54
CA ILE A 167 18.08 6.62 7.27
C ILE A 167 19.07 5.47 7.38
N GLY A 168 19.70 5.07 6.28
CA GLY A 168 20.68 3.98 6.25
C GLY A 168 21.83 4.21 7.23
N LEU A 169 22.42 5.40 7.24
CA LEU A 169 23.46 5.77 8.19
C LEU A 169 22.99 5.75 9.65
N SER A 170 21.75 6.20 9.90
CA SER A 170 21.15 6.13 11.23
C SER A 170 20.97 4.68 11.69
N MET A 171 20.52 3.81 10.79
CA MET A 171 20.32 2.38 11.04
C MET A 171 21.65 1.69 11.34
N THR A 172 22.72 1.93 10.57
CA THR A 172 24.05 1.38 10.85
C THR A 172 24.56 1.79 12.24
N ARG A 173 24.38 3.07 12.62
CA ARG A 173 24.78 3.53 13.97
C ARG A 173 23.97 2.83 15.06
N ALA A 174 22.68 2.64 14.85
CA ALA A 174 21.81 1.92 15.79
C ALA A 174 22.24 0.45 15.93
N LEU A 175 22.48 -0.25 14.81
CA LEU A 175 22.97 -1.62 14.79
C LEU A 175 24.34 -1.76 15.45
N ASN A 176 25.29 -0.88 15.16
CA ASN A 176 26.61 -0.89 15.80
C ASN A 176 26.53 -0.64 17.31
N LYS A 177 25.62 0.24 17.75
CA LYS A 177 25.36 0.50 19.17
C LYS A 177 24.69 -0.70 19.84
N LEU A 178 23.78 -1.38 19.15
CA LEU A 178 23.16 -2.61 19.64
C LEU A 178 24.21 -3.73 19.76
N ASN A 179 25.02 -3.94 18.72
CA ASN A 179 26.09 -4.92 18.70
C ASN A 179 27.12 -4.65 19.81
N SER A 180 27.50 -3.38 20.04
CA SER A 180 28.42 -3.05 21.14
C SER A 180 27.79 -3.30 22.52
N ARG A 181 26.49 -3.06 22.69
CA ARG A 181 25.77 -3.42 23.93
C ARG A 181 25.72 -4.92 24.14
N ILE A 182 25.40 -5.70 23.11
CA ILE A 182 25.37 -7.17 23.16
C ILE A 182 26.77 -7.70 23.50
N ARG A 183 27.81 -7.22 22.83
CA ARG A 183 29.19 -7.60 23.12
C ARG A 183 29.61 -7.25 24.54
N ASN A 184 29.25 -6.07 25.03
CA ASN A 184 29.58 -5.65 26.40
C ASN A 184 28.80 -6.45 27.45
N ALA A 185 27.54 -6.83 27.18
CA ALA A 185 26.78 -7.74 28.02
C ALA A 185 27.41 -9.14 28.02
N ARG A 186 27.86 -9.63 26.85
CA ARG A 186 28.58 -10.91 26.72
C ARG A 186 29.88 -10.93 27.53
N LYS A 187 30.63 -9.83 27.56
CA LYS A 187 31.86 -9.69 28.39
C LYS A 187 31.59 -9.72 29.90
N ARG A 188 30.35 -9.50 30.34
CA ARG A 188 29.95 -9.54 31.76
C ARG A 188 29.39 -10.90 32.19
N LEU A 189 29.31 -11.87 31.27
CA LEU A 189 28.86 -13.21 31.58
C LEU A 189 29.96 -13.98 32.35
N PRO A 190 29.59 -14.78 33.36
CA PRO A 190 30.48 -15.76 33.97
C PRO A 190 31.17 -16.66 32.94
N GLU A 191 32.43 -17.08 33.17
CA GLU A 191 33.21 -17.85 32.21
C GLU A 191 32.54 -19.17 31.79
N ASP A 192 31.83 -19.82 32.71
CA ASP A 192 31.07 -21.05 32.47
C ASP A 192 29.93 -20.84 31.47
N VAL A 193 29.19 -19.74 31.59
CA VAL A 193 28.12 -19.37 30.66
C VAL A 193 28.70 -18.92 29.31
N ALA A 194 29.81 -18.19 29.34
CA ALA A 194 30.49 -17.73 28.12
C ALA A 194 31.05 -18.90 27.30
N ARG A 195 31.63 -19.93 27.95
CA ARG A 195 32.08 -21.17 27.30
C ARG A 195 30.93 -21.92 26.64
N ARG A 196 29.81 -22.12 27.35
CA ARG A 196 28.59 -22.74 26.80
C ARG A 196 28.02 -22.02 25.57
N MET A 197 28.03 -20.68 25.55
CA MET A 197 27.57 -19.90 24.39
C MET A 197 28.54 -19.93 23.19
N SER A 198 29.83 -20.21 23.42
CA SER A 198 30.84 -20.28 22.34
C SER A 198 30.94 -21.66 21.69
N GLU A 199 30.40 -22.69 22.34
CA GLU A 199 30.26 -24.00 21.71
C GLU A 199 29.29 -23.87 20.52
N PRO A 200 29.68 -24.34 19.32
CA PRO A 200 28.76 -24.38 18.20
C PRO A 200 27.55 -25.21 18.61
N VAL A 201 26.35 -24.69 18.38
CA VAL A 201 25.11 -25.42 18.62
C VAL A 201 25.18 -26.70 17.78
N LYS A 202 25.40 -27.84 18.44
CA LYS A 202 25.32 -29.15 17.80
C LYS A 202 23.84 -29.38 17.47
N VAL A 203 23.41 -28.90 16.31
CA VAL A 203 22.12 -29.28 15.75
C VAL A 203 22.27 -30.74 15.35
N GLY A 204 21.84 -31.65 16.24
CA GLY A 204 21.80 -33.08 15.97
C GLY A 204 20.76 -33.34 14.89
N ILE A 205 21.17 -33.29 13.62
CA ILE A 205 20.36 -33.81 12.53
C ILE A 205 20.41 -35.34 12.66
N PHE A 206 19.47 -35.90 13.42
CA PHE A 206 19.18 -37.33 13.38
C PHE A 206 18.47 -37.62 12.06
N ILE A 207 19.25 -37.89 11.00
CA ILE A 207 18.72 -38.60 9.83
C ILE A 207 18.59 -40.05 10.25
N THR A 208 17.40 -40.44 10.69
CA THR A 208 17.03 -41.85 10.78
C THR A 208 16.81 -42.36 9.36
N ALA A 209 17.84 -42.95 8.76
CA ALA A 209 17.66 -43.78 7.58
C ALA A 209 16.94 -45.06 8.02
N ARG A 210 15.74 -45.27 7.48
CA ARG A 210 14.98 -46.52 7.55
C ARG A 210 14.59 -46.90 6.14
#